data_AF-A0A2M8NQH4-F1
#
_entry.id   AF-A0A2M8NQH4-F1
#
_cell.length_a   1.000
_cell.length_b   1.000
_cell.length_c   1.000
_cell.angle_alpha   90.00
_cell.angle_beta   90.00
_cell.angle_gamma   90.00
#
_symmetry.space_group_name_H-M   'P 1'
#
loop_
_entity.id
_entity.type
_entity.pdbx_description
1 polymer ?
#
loop_
_entity_poly.entity_id
_entity_poly.type
_entity_poly.pdbx_seq_one_letter_code
_entity_poly.pdbx_strand_id
1 'polypeptide(L)' 'MAINVLEQAQREQLFITGLIYYEEPRPTLAQLEDVYEGALGTLPQERVRPSKQVLDEVMAKFR' A
#
# COMPACT_ATOMS: atom_id res chain seq x y z
N MET A 1 -3.13 25.76 -8.40
CA MET A 1 -3.29 24.29 -8.31
C MET A 1 -2.99 23.66 -9.66
N ALA A 2 -2.53 22.41 -9.72
CA ALA A 2 -2.18 21.72 -10.96
C ALA A 2 -3.31 21.75 -12.01
N ILE A 3 -4.56 21.68 -11.56
CA ILE A 3 -5.75 21.77 -12.43
C ILE A 3 -5.84 23.08 -13.22
N ASN A 4 -5.41 24.21 -12.64
CA ASN A 4 -5.44 25.50 -13.34
C ASN A 4 -4.39 25.56 -14.46
N VAL A 5 -3.23 24.91 -14.25
CA VAL A 5 -2.16 24.85 -15.26
C VAL A 5 -2.60 23.99 -16.46
N LEU A 6 -3.26 22.86 -16.18
CA LEU A 6 -3.88 22.02 -17.22
C LEU A 6 -4.94 22.77 -18.02
N GLU A 7 -5.81 23.51 -17.32
CA GLU A 7 -6.91 24.25 -17.94
C GLU A 7 -6.40 25.40 -18.83
N GLN A 8 -5.39 26.14 -18.37
CA GLN A 8 -4.76 27.20 -19.16
C GLN A 8 -4.07 26.64 -20.41
N ALA A 9 -3.30 25.57 -20.27
CA ALA A 9 -2.60 24.96 -21.41
C ALA A 9 -3.57 24.40 -22.45
N GLN A 10 -4.71 23.86 -22.02
CA GLN A 10 -5.77 23.43 -22.94
C GLN A 10 -6.32 24.63 -23.73
N ARG A 11 -6.63 25.75 -23.05
CA ARG A 11 -7.13 26.98 -23.71
C ARG A 11 -6.13 27.55 -24.71
N GLU A 12 -4.86 27.53 -24.34
CA GLU A 12 -3.78 28.13 -25.13
C GLU A 12 -3.16 27.15 -26.15
N GLN A 13 -3.66 25.92 -26.24
CA GLN A 13 -3.13 24.86 -27.11
C GLN A 13 -1.63 24.59 -26.87
N LEU A 14 -1.20 24.66 -25.61
CA LEU A 14 0.17 24.42 -25.21
C LEU A 14 0.39 22.96 -24.83
N PHE A 15 1.49 22.39 -25.32
CA PHE A 15 1.92 21.04 -24.95
C PHE A 15 2.80 21.09 -23.69
N ILE A 16 2.19 20.85 -22.55
CA ILE A 16 2.87 20.82 -21.24
C ILE A 16 3.59 19.50 -21.02
N THR A 17 4.79 19.56 -20.47
CA THR A 17 5.65 18.39 -20.19
C THR A 17 6.19 18.43 -18.77
N GLY A 18 6.63 17.29 -18.24
CA GLY A 18 7.21 17.15 -16.90
C GLY A 18 6.22 16.71 -15.82
N LEU A 19 6.58 16.95 -14.55
CA LEU A 19 5.77 16.56 -13.39
C LEU A 19 4.71 17.63 -13.11
N ILE A 20 3.45 17.34 -13.44
CA ILE A 20 2.33 18.29 -13.35
C ILE A 20 1.78 18.38 -11.93
N TYR A 21 1.82 17.28 -11.19
CA TYR A 21 1.32 17.18 -9.83
C TYR A 21 2.22 16.24 -9.04
N TYR A 22 2.61 16.70 -7.85
CA TYR A 22 3.30 15.91 -6.87
C TYR A 22 2.46 15.94 -5.60
N GLU A 23 2.31 14.77 -4.99
CA GLU A 23 1.68 14.62 -3.70
C GLU A 23 2.63 13.93 -2.74
N GLU A 24 2.56 14.31 -1.47
CA GLU A 24 3.32 13.61 -0.44
C GLU A 24 2.96 12.12 -0.43
N PRO A 25 3.94 11.22 -0.22
CA PRO A 25 3.70 9.79 -0.21
C PRO A 25 2.67 9.44 0.87
N ARG A 26 1.50 8.96 0.44
CA ARG A 26 0.51 8.36 1.33
C ARG A 26 0.80 6.86 1.47
N PRO A 27 0.52 6.25 2.64
CA PRO A 27 0.62 4.81 2.75
C PRO A 27 -0.33 4.14 1.76
N THR A 28 0.16 3.12 1.07
CA THR A 28 -0.65 2.29 0.17
C THR A 28 -1.62 1.43 0.99
N LEU A 29 -2.68 0.93 0.35
CA LEU A 29 -3.58 -0.02 1.01
C LEU A 29 -2.83 -1.25 1.56
N ALA A 30 -1.85 -1.77 0.83
CA ALA A 30 -1.02 -2.88 1.28
C ALA A 30 -0.24 -2.56 2.56
N GLN A 31 0.27 -1.33 2.70
CA GLN A 31 0.95 -0.87 3.91
C GLN A 31 -0.01 -0.65 5.08
N LEU A 32 -1.23 -0.18 4.80
CA LEU A 32 -2.26 0.00 5.81
C LEU A 32 -2.76 -1.34 6.37
N GLU A 33 -2.89 -2.35 5.52
CA GLU A 33 -3.40 -3.68 5.88
C GLU A 33 -2.31 -4.67 6.32
N ASP A 34 -1.07 -4.18 6.56
CA ASP A 34 0.09 -5.00 6.94
C ASP A 34 0.31 -6.23 6.03
N VAL A 35 0.14 -6.03 4.71
CA VAL A 35 0.31 -7.08 3.71
C VAL A 35 1.79 -7.42 3.59
N TYR A 36 2.10 -8.72 3.61
CA TYR A 36 3.47 -9.21 3.41
C TYR A 36 4.03 -8.74 2.06
N GLU A 37 5.18 -8.06 2.09
CA GLU A 37 5.80 -7.48 0.89
C GLU A 37 6.38 -8.51 -0.08
N GLY A 38 6.68 -9.73 0.39
CA GLY A 38 7.26 -10.80 -0.40
C GLY A 38 6.24 -11.73 -1.07
N ALA A 39 6.72 -12.65 -1.90
CA ALA A 39 5.88 -13.73 -2.41
C ALA A 39 5.42 -14.63 -1.25
N LEU A 40 4.15 -15.04 -1.23
CA LEU A 40 3.62 -15.89 -0.15
C LEU A 40 4.39 -17.22 0.02
N GLY A 41 4.99 -17.73 -1.06
CA GLY A 41 5.85 -18.92 -1.02
C GLY A 41 7.20 -18.73 -0.32
N THR A 42 7.62 -17.50 -0.02
CA THR A 42 8.86 -17.19 0.70
C THR A 42 8.62 -16.85 2.17
N LEU A 43 7.40 -17.07 2.67
CA LEU A 43 7.09 -16.82 4.07
C LEU A 43 7.95 -17.73 4.98
N PRO A 44 8.52 -17.17 6.06
CA PRO A 44 9.26 -17.95 7.04
C PRO A 44 8.34 -18.94 7.75
N GLN A 45 8.87 -20.12 8.09
CA GLN A 45 8.09 -21.23 8.63
C GLN A 45 7.38 -20.87 9.94
N GLU A 46 7.98 -19.98 10.72
CA GLU A 46 7.47 -19.48 11.98
C GLU A 46 6.19 -18.65 11.80
N ARG A 47 6.00 -17.99 10.65
CA ARG A 47 4.78 -17.26 10.30
C ARG A 47 3.68 -18.17 9.75
N VAL A 48 4.07 -19.22 9.01
CA VAL A 48 3.13 -20.19 8.44
C VAL A 48 2.61 -21.14 9.51
N ARG A 49 3.45 -21.50 10.49
CA ARG A 49 3.13 -22.45 11.55
C ARG A 49 3.60 -21.89 12.90
N PRO A 50 2.74 -21.13 13.62
CA PRO A 50 3.05 -20.71 14.98
C PRO A 50 3.27 -21.92 15.89
N SER A 51 3.95 -21.71 17.02
CA SER A 51 4.19 -22.79 17.98
C SER A 51 2.87 -23.36 18.52
N LYS A 52 2.91 -24.62 18.96
CA LYS A 52 1.74 -25.27 19.55
C LYS A 52 1.15 -24.44 20.70
N GLN A 53 2.01 -23.87 21.55
CA GLN A 53 1.59 -23.03 22.66
C GLN A 53 0.79 -21.80 22.20
N VAL A 54 1.27 -21.08 21.19
CA VAL A 54 0.58 -19.89 20.65
C VAL A 54 -0.79 -20.27 20.06
N LEU A 55 -0.87 -21.41 19.36
CA LEU A 55 -2.14 -21.91 18.85
C LEU A 55 -3.12 -22.24 19.99
N ASP A 56 -2.65 -22.93 21.04
CA ASP A 56 -3.46 -23.30 22.20
C ASP A 56 -4.00 -22.04 22.92
N GLU A 57 -3.18 -20.98 23.05
CA GLU A 57 -3.58 -19.68 23.61
C GLU A 57 -4.66 -18.97 22.79
N VAL A 58 -4.59 -19.02 21.46
CA VAL A 58 -5.62 -18.43 20.58
C VAL A 58 -6.92 -19.21 20.69
N MET A 59 -6.87 -20.54 20.64
CA MET A 59 -8.06 -21.39 20.71
C MET A 59 -8.78 -21.29 22.05
N ALA A 60 -8.06 -21.01 23.14
CA ALA A 60 -8.67 -20.77 24.45
C ALA A 60 -9.58 -19.52 24.47
N LYS A 61 -9.38 -18.54 23.59
CA LYS A 61 -10.21 -17.32 23.49
C LYS A 61 -11.58 -17.55 22.83
N PHE A 62 -11.77 -18.69 22.18
CA PHE A 62 -12.99 -19.04 21.45
C PHE A 62 -13.78 -20.19 22.11
N ARG A 63 -13.39 -20.59 23.33
CA ARG A 63 -14.13 -21.54 24.18
C ARG A 63 -14.96 -20.80 25.21
#